data_AF-A0A7W0U6P0-F1
#
_entry.id   AF-A0A7W0U6P0-F1
#
_cell.length_a   1.000
_cell.length_b   1.000
_cell.length_c   1.000
_cell.angle_alpha   90.00
_cell.angle_beta   90.00
_cell.angle_gamma   90.00
#
_symmetry.space_group_name_H-M   'P 1'
#
loop_
_entity.id
_entity.type
_entity.pdbx_description
1 polymer ?
#
loop_
_entity_poly.entity_id
_entity_poly.type
_entity_poly.pdbx_seq_one_letter_code
_entity_poly.pdbx_strand_id
1 'polypeptide(L)' 'MSTRTQIYLTGEQRARLDELVRRRGGSLAELIREAVDAYLAGAGPGAAEALEHTFGRSPDFAAPPREEWRKRDERLSRG' A
#
# COMPACT_ATOMS: atom_id res chain seq x y z
N MET A 1 -15.95 13.11 0.11
CA MET A 1 -15.82 14.35 0.91
C MET A 1 -14.38 14.83 0.79
N SER A 2 -14.12 16.13 0.64
CA SER A 2 -12.75 16.67 0.55
C SER A 2 -12.45 17.52 1.77
N THR A 3 -11.28 17.30 2.38
CA THR A 3 -10.76 18.14 3.48
C THR A 3 -9.79 19.17 2.92
N ARG A 4 -9.83 20.42 3.39
CA ARG A 4 -8.89 21.46 2.99
C ARG A 4 -7.56 21.24 3.72
N THR A 5 -6.49 21.05 2.95
CA THR A 5 -5.13 20.89 3.48
C THR A 5 -4.20 21.90 2.82
N GLN A 6 -3.35 22.54 3.63
CA GLN A 6 -2.31 23.45 3.14
C GLN A 6 -0.97 22.74 3.16
N ILE A 7 -0.26 22.76 2.04
CA ILE A 7 1.08 22.19 1.89
C ILE A 7 2.06 23.29 1.50
N TYR A 8 3.27 23.22 2.05
CA TYR A 8 4.36 24.10 1.68
C TYR A 8 5.21 23.42 0.62
N LEU A 9 5.50 24.16 -0.45
CA LEU A 9 6.36 23.72 -1.55
C LEU A 9 7.47 24.74 -1.70
N THR A 10 8.65 24.28 -2.11
CA THR A 10 9.68 25.20 -2.59
C THR A 10 9.22 25.85 -3.90
N GLY A 11 9.77 27.02 -4.22
CA GLY A 11 9.48 27.68 -5.50
C GLY A 11 9.78 26.79 -6.71
N GLU A 12 10.85 25.99 -6.62
CA GLU A 12 11.23 25.03 -7.65
C GLU A 12 10.22 23.88 -7.78
N GLN A 13 9.77 23.30 -6.67
CA GLN A 13 8.75 22.26 -6.69
C GLN A 13 7.45 22.77 -7.33
N ARG A 14 7.04 23.98 -6.97
CA ARG A 14 5.86 24.62 -7.57
C ARG A 14 6.02 24.82 -9.07
N ALA A 15 7.16 25.34 -9.52
CA ALA A 15 7.43 25.55 -10.94
C ALA A 15 7.41 24.24 -11.74
N ARG A 16 7.98 23.15 -11.19
CA ARG A 16 7.95 21.83 -11.82
C ARG A 16 6.53 21.25 -11.92
N LEU A 17 5.70 21.46 -10.90
CA LEU A 17 4.30 21.03 -10.91
C LEU A 17 3.48 21.83 -11.93
N ASP A 18 3.68 23.15 -12.01
CA ASP A 18 3.01 24.00 -12.99
C ASP A 18 3.38 23.59 -14.41
N GLU A 19 4.66 23.30 -14.69
CA GLU A 19 5.10 22.76 -15.99
C GLU A 19 4.40 21.44 -16.34
N LEU A 20 4.28 20.55 -15.36
CA LEU A 20 3.66 19.25 -15.56
C LEU A 20 2.16 19.38 -15.86
N VAL A 21 1.46 20.27 -15.15
CA VAL A 21 0.05 20.60 -15.43
C VAL A 21 -0.10 21.18 -16.84
N ARG A 22 0.78 22.08 -17.26
CA ARG A 22 0.74 22.66 -18.62
C ARG A 22 0.87 21.60 -19.71
N ARG A 23 1.73 20.60 -19.52
CA ARG A 23 1.96 19.52 -20.49
C ARG A 23 0.83 18.51 -20.54
N ARG A 24 0.30 18.14 -19.38
CA ARG A 24 -0.71 17.09 -19.23
C ARG A 24 -2.13 17.59 -19.47
N GLY A 25 -2.38 18.87 -19.23
CA GLY A 25 -3.72 19.43 -19.07
C GLY A 25 -4.30 19.14 -17.68
N GLY A 26 -5.36 19.86 -17.32
CA GLY A 26 -6.03 19.74 -16.01
C GLY A 26 -5.56 20.77 -14.99
N SER A 27 -5.83 20.51 -13.71
CA SER A 27 -5.52 21.40 -12.59
C SER A 27 -4.42 20.84 -11.67
N LEU A 28 -3.70 21.74 -10.98
CA LEU A 28 -2.74 21.36 -9.95
C LEU A 28 -3.37 20.49 -8.85
N ALA A 29 -4.63 20.75 -8.50
CA ALA A 29 -5.34 19.99 -7.48
C ALA A 29 -5.60 18.54 -7.91
N GLU A 30 -5.94 18.31 -9.19
CA GLU A 30 -6.07 16.94 -9.73
C GLU A 30 -4.75 16.21 -9.70
N LEU A 31 -3.67 16.88 -10.14
CA LEU A 31 -2.33 16.32 -10.16
C LEU A 31 -1.85 15.91 -8.76
N ILE A 32 -2.07 16.77 -7.77
CA ILE A 32 -1.69 16.46 -6.38
C ILE A 32 -2.52 15.31 -5.82
N ARG A 33 -3.83 15.25 -6.10
CA ARG A 33 -4.67 14.13 -5.67
C ARG A 33 -4.18 12.81 -6.23
N GLU A 34 -3.93 12.74 -7.53
CA GLU A 34 -3.44 11.53 -8.18
C GLU A 34 -2.08 11.09 -7.65
N ALA A 35 -1.16 12.02 -7.40
CA ALA A 35 0.13 11.71 -6.81
C ALA A 35 -0.01 11.12 -5.40
N VAL A 36 -0.93 11.66 -4.58
CA VAL A 36 -1.24 11.14 -3.25
C VAL A 36 -1.89 9.76 -3.35
N ASP A 37 -2.88 9.57 -4.23
CA ASP A 37 -3.55 8.29 -4.43
C ASP A 37 -2.55 7.21 -4.88
N ALA A 38 -1.65 7.54 -5.81
CA ALA A 38 -0.60 6.63 -6.27
C ALA A 38 0.38 6.27 -5.15
N TYR A 39 0.77 7.23 -4.31
CA TYR A 39 1.62 7.00 -3.15
C TYR A 39 0.95 6.07 -2.14
N LEU A 40 -0.33 6.29 -1.85
CA LEU A 40 -1.11 5.47 -0.93
C LEU A 40 -1.38 4.07 -1.48
N ALA A 41 -1.62 3.94 -2.78
CA ALA A 41 -1.79 2.64 -3.44
C ALA A 41 -0.51 1.79 -3.41
N GLY A 42 0.67 2.43 -3.51
CA GLY A 42 1.96 1.76 -3.36
C GLY A 42 2.28 1.39 -1.91
N ALA A 43 1.76 2.15 -0.95
CA ALA A 43 1.80 1.86 0.48
C ALA A 43 0.63 0.94 0.89
N GLY A 44 0.41 -0.14 0.13
CA GLY A 44 -0.58 -1.16 0.45
C GLY A 44 -0.45 -1.65 1.89
N PRO A 45 -1.49 -2.32 2.42
CA PRO A 45 -1.53 -2.71 3.83
C PRO A 45 -0.22 -3.43 4.16
N GLY A 46 0.44 -2.98 5.24
CA GLY A 46 1.66 -3.64 5.71
C GLY A 46 1.40 -5.14 5.83
N ALA A 47 2.42 -5.98 5.69
CA ALA A 47 2.22 -7.44 5.64
C ALA A 47 1.27 -7.98 6.73
N ALA A 48 1.30 -7.39 7.93
CA ALA A 48 0.36 -7.67 9.01
C ALA A 48 -1.11 -7.32 8.69
N GLU A 49 -1.39 -6.12 8.17
CA GLU A 49 -2.73 -5.66 7.80
C GLU A 49 -3.28 -6.42 6.57
N ALA A 50 -2.40 -6.80 5.64
CA ALA A 50 -2.78 -7.65 4.50
C ALA A 50 -3.18 -9.06 4.96
N LEU A 51 -2.44 -9.62 5.93
CA LEU A 51 -2.76 -10.91 6.55
C LEU A 51 -4.03 -10.81 7.39
N GLU A 52 -4.23 -9.74 8.15
CA GLU A 52 -5.45 -9.51 8.92
C GLU A 52 -6.67 -9.33 8.03
N HIS A 53 -6.57 -8.63 6.91
CA HIS A 53 -7.68 -8.53 5.95
C HIS A 53 -8.01 -9.88 5.28
N THR A 54 -7.00 -10.73 5.08
CA THR A 54 -7.17 -12.04 4.41
C THR A 54 -7.63 -13.14 5.38
N PHE A 55 -7.15 -13.12 6.63
CA PHE A 55 -7.35 -14.19 7.62
C PHE A 55 -8.11 -13.73 8.88
N GLY A 56 -8.30 -12.43 9.09
CA GLY A 56 -8.89 -11.85 10.30
C GLY A 56 -10.41 -11.96 10.42
N ARG A 57 -11.08 -12.71 9.52
CA ARG A 57 -12.53 -12.97 9.65
C ARG A 57 -12.87 -13.99 10.74
N SER A 58 -11.88 -14.56 11.43
CA SER A 58 -12.13 -15.50 12.53
C SER A 58 -11.01 -15.44 13.58
N PRO A 59 -11.11 -14.55 14.57
CA PRO A 59 -10.13 -14.46 15.67
C PRO A 59 -10.03 -15.75 16.51
N ASP A 60 -11.08 -16.59 16.49
CA ASP A 60 -11.11 -17.90 17.15
C ASP A 60 -10.66 -19.06 16.23
N PHE A 61 -10.11 -18.75 15.05
CA PHE A 61 -9.66 -19.78 14.11
C PHE A 61 -8.41 -20.48 14.63
N ALA A 62 -8.60 -21.64 15.25
CA ALA A 62 -7.53 -22.58 15.51
C ALA A 62 -7.12 -23.26 14.19
N ALA A 63 -5.95 -22.88 13.65
CA ALA A 63 -5.39 -23.59 12.51
C ALA A 63 -5.19 -25.08 12.88
N PRO A 64 -5.68 -26.04 12.07
CA PRO A 64 -5.49 -27.45 12.37
C PRO A 64 -3.99 -27.80 12.42
N PRO A 65 -3.58 -28.72 13.30
CA PRO A 65 -2.18 -29.07 13.49
C PRO A 65 -1.55 -29.54 12.17
N ARG A 66 -0.42 -28.93 11.79
CA ARG A 66 0.31 -29.24 10.53
C ARG A 66 1.30 -30.38 10.70
N GLU A 67 0.87 -31.47 11.32
CA GLU A 67 1.71 -32.62 11.63
C GLU A 67 2.26 -33.30 10.36
N GLU A 68 1.50 -33.23 9.27
CA GLU A 68 1.91 -33.67 7.93
C GLU A 68 3.11 -32.88 7.37
N TRP A 69 3.27 -31.61 7.76
CA TRP A 69 4.40 -30.78 7.29
C TRP A 69 5.67 -31.13 8.03
N ARG A 70 5.55 -31.44 9.32
CA ARG A 70 6.66 -31.95 10.13
C ARG A 70 7.21 -33.26 9.56
N LYS A 71 6.33 -34.20 9.20
CA LYS A 71 6.72 -35.44 8.51
C LYS A 71 7.42 -35.16 7.16
N ARG A 72 6.99 -34.12 6.44
CA ARG A 72 7.61 -33.71 5.17
C ARG A 72 9.01 -33.13 5.39
N ASP A 73 9.20 -32.26 6.37
CA ASP A 73 10.51 -31.68 6.69
C ASP A 73 11.47 -32.76 7.17
N GLU A 74 11.01 -33.69 8.01
CA GLU A 74 11.80 -34.87 8.43
C GLU A 74 12.23 -35.75 7.25
N ARG A 75 11.41 -35.85 6.20
CA ARG A 75 11.78 -36.55 4.95
C ARG A 75 12.79 -35.76 4.11
N LEU A 76 12.67 -34.43 4.09
CA LEU A 76 13.57 -33.55 3.33
C LEU A 76 14.93 -33.35 4.00
N SER A 77 15.02 -33.48 5.33
CA SER A 77 16.30 -33.42 6.07
C SER A 77 17.05 -34.76 6.14
N ARG A 78 16.48 -35.85 5.60
CA ARG A 78 17.08 -37.20 5.57
C ARG A 78 17.59 -37.61 4.19
N GLY A 79 17.57 -36.72 3.20
CA GLY A 79 18.19 -36.89 1.88
C GLY A 79 19.32 -35.90 1.69
#